data_AF-A0A6C0LY77-F1
#
_entry.id   AF-A0A6C0LY77-F1
#
_cell.length_a   1.000
_cell.length_b   1.000
_cell.length_c   1.000
_cell.angle_alpha   90.00
_cell.angle_beta   90.00
_cell.angle_gamma   90.00
#
_symmetry.space_group_name_H-M   'P 1'
#
loop_
_entity.id
_entity.type
_entity.pdbx_description
1 polymer ?
#
loop_
_entity_poly.entity_id
_entity_poly.type
_entity_poly.pdbx_seq_one_letter_code
_entity_poly.pdbx_strand_id
1 'polypeptide(L)'
;MQNWGPCTWKFFHILAEKIKVESYDKHFPILWRHFNKICNSLPCPHCSEHAQIYLRGYKHTQIRNKTMFKQFIYQFHNEVNIKTGKAYISNDIIQTYEKERIGEAFNAFYISWNKVNNANNMKLLAHGFLRKKTIHDFHIWFYSNLDIFDMT
;
A
#
# COMPACT_ATOMS: atom_id res chain seq x y z
N MET A 1 -18.81 5.16 6.17
CA MET A 1 -18.20 4.32 5.11
C MET A 1 -16.75 4.03 5.46
N GLN A 2 -16.33 2.76 5.41
CA GLN A 2 -14.93 2.36 5.64
C GLN A 2 -14.08 2.71 4.42
N ASN A 3 -13.55 3.93 4.35
CA ASN A 3 -12.77 4.43 3.21
C ASN A 3 -11.32 3.92 3.15
N TRP A 4 -10.92 2.98 4.04
CA TRP A 4 -9.53 2.52 4.11
C TRP A 4 -9.09 1.80 2.83
N GLY A 5 -9.96 1.01 2.19
CA GLY A 5 -9.61 0.24 0.98
C GLY A 5 -9.21 1.13 -0.19
N PRO A 6 -10.09 2.03 -0.66
CA PRO A 6 -9.78 2.98 -1.72
C PRO A 6 -8.57 3.88 -1.41
N CYS A 7 -8.47 4.40 -0.17
CA CYS A 7 -7.32 5.22 0.22
C CYS A 7 -5.99 4.44 0.18
N THR A 8 -6.01 3.16 0.57
CA THR A 8 -4.82 2.30 0.54
C THR A 8 -4.37 2.02 -0.89
N TRP A 9 -5.29 1.65 -1.77
CA TRP A 9 -4.95 1.42 -3.18
C TRP A 9 -4.44 2.67 -3.87
N LYS A 10 -5.14 3.80 -3.70
CA LYS A 10 -4.68 5.10 -4.25
C LYS A 10 -3.27 5.42 -3.76
N PHE A 11 -3.02 5.26 -2.46
CA PHE A 11 -1.69 5.51 -1.90
C PHE A 11 -0.63 4.55 -2.44
N PHE A 12 -0.89 3.24 -2.55
CA PHE A 12 0.08 2.29 -3.10
C PHE A 12 0.47 2.60 -4.55
N HIS A 13 -0.50 2.95 -5.38
CA HIS A 13 -0.23 3.36 -6.76
C HIS A 13 0.64 4.62 -6.83
N ILE A 14 0.29 5.64 -6.05
CA ILE A 14 1.06 6.89 -5.99
C ILE A 14 2.44 6.67 -5.39
N LEU A 15 2.58 5.80 -4.39
CA LEU A 15 3.85 5.44 -3.79
C LEU A 15 4.81 4.80 -4.80
N ALA A 16 4.28 3.89 -5.64
CA ALA A 16 5.04 3.31 -6.75
C ALA A 16 5.34 4.31 -7.87
N GLU A 17 4.43 5.25 -8.12
CA GLU A 17 4.62 6.34 -9.09
C GLU A 17 5.69 7.34 -8.65
N LYS A 18 5.74 7.67 -7.36
CA LYS A 18 6.52 8.80 -6.87
C LYS A 18 7.90 8.44 -6.33
N ILE A 19 8.22 7.16 -6.12
CA ILE A 19 9.60 6.80 -5.80
C ILE A 19 10.53 7.20 -6.95
N LYS A 20 11.59 7.93 -6.64
CA LYS A 20 12.60 8.37 -7.62
C LYS A 20 13.37 7.19 -8.18
N VAL A 21 13.71 7.24 -9.47
CA VAL A 21 14.41 6.13 -10.15
C VAL A 21 15.78 5.92 -9.53
N GLU A 22 16.50 6.99 -9.25
CA GLU A 22 17.83 7.01 -8.63
C GLU A 22 17.84 6.49 -7.19
N SER A 23 16.71 6.57 -6.49
CA SER A 23 16.57 6.09 -5.10
C SER A 23 16.04 4.66 -5.01
N TYR A 24 15.56 4.09 -6.13
CA TYR A 24 14.80 2.85 -6.13
C TYR A 24 15.61 1.68 -5.54
N ASP A 25 16.77 1.36 -6.11
CA ASP A 25 17.52 0.15 -5.74
C ASP A 25 17.90 0.12 -4.26
N LYS A 26 18.28 1.28 -3.71
CA LYS A 26 18.68 1.42 -2.31
C LYS A 26 17.50 1.31 -1.34
N HIS A 27 16.35 1.90 -1.67
CA HIS A 27 15.23 2.04 -0.73
C HIS A 27 14.12 1.00 -0.93
N PHE A 28 14.02 0.39 -2.12
CA PHE A 28 12.96 -0.55 -2.45
C PHE A 28 12.88 -1.77 -1.52
N PRO A 29 13.98 -2.41 -1.07
CA PRO A 29 13.87 -3.53 -0.12
C PRO A 29 13.17 -3.15 1.19
N ILE A 30 13.43 -1.93 1.70
CA ILE A 30 12.80 -1.42 2.92
C ILE A 30 11.35 -1.05 2.66
N LEU A 31 11.08 -0.36 1.55
CA LEU A 31 9.71 -0.03 1.11
C LEU A 31 8.86 -1.29 0.94
N TRP A 32 9.40 -2.33 0.29
CA TRP A 32 8.74 -3.62 0.10
C TRP A 32 8.38 -4.28 1.43
N ARG A 33 9.26 -4.21 2.43
CA ARG A 33 8.98 -4.72 3.77
C ARG A 33 7.83 -3.95 4.43
N HIS A 34 7.77 -2.63 4.29
CA HIS A 34 6.64 -1.84 4.79
C HIS A 34 5.35 -2.19 4.06
N PHE A 35 5.38 -2.27 2.73
CA PHE A 35 4.25 -2.69 1.90
C PHE A 35 3.67 -4.05 2.35
N ASN A 36 4.52 -5.04 2.60
CA ASN A 36 4.12 -6.36 3.12
C ASN A 36 3.49 -6.27 4.53
N LYS A 37 4.08 -5.48 5.43
CA LYS A 37 3.53 -5.26 6.78
C LYS A 37 2.14 -4.58 6.72
N ILE A 38 1.96 -3.61 5.84
CA ILE A 38 0.66 -2.95 5.62
C ILE A 38 -0.34 -4.00 5.13
N CYS A 39 0.00 -4.80 4.12
CA CYS A 39 -0.87 -5.87 3.64
C CYS A 39 -1.22 -6.90 4.73
N ASN A 40 -0.29 -7.23 5.63
CA ASN A 40 -0.53 -8.15 6.75
C ASN A 40 -1.38 -7.56 7.88
N SER A 41 -1.54 -6.24 7.91
CA SER A 41 -2.24 -5.51 8.98
C SER A 41 -3.51 -4.80 8.49
N LEU A 42 -4.00 -5.19 7.31
CA LEU A 42 -5.21 -4.62 6.73
C LEU A 42 -6.37 -4.67 7.74
N PRO A 43 -7.24 -3.64 7.80
CA PRO A 43 -8.40 -3.60 8.70
C PRO A 43 -9.53 -4.60 8.34
N CYS A 44 -9.19 -5.73 7.73
CA CYS A 44 -10.05 -6.80 7.27
C CYS A 44 -9.23 -8.11 7.27
N PRO A 45 -9.51 -9.08 8.15
CA PRO A 45 -8.73 -10.31 8.26
C PRO A 45 -8.66 -11.11 6.96
N HIS A 46 -9.78 -11.31 6.27
CA HIS A 46 -9.82 -12.01 4.97
C HIS A 46 -9.00 -11.27 3.89
N CYS A 47 -9.05 -9.94 3.89
CA CYS A 47 -8.26 -9.12 2.97
C CYS A 47 -6.76 -9.27 3.25
N SER A 48 -6.37 -9.28 4.52
CA SER A 48 -4.99 -9.53 4.95
C SER A 48 -4.52 -10.91 4.51
N GLU A 49 -5.31 -11.95 4.79
CA GLU A 49 -4.99 -13.33 4.39
C GLU A 49 -4.82 -13.48 2.88
N HIS A 50 -5.77 -12.96 2.08
CA HIS A 50 -5.67 -12.99 0.62
C HIS A 50 -4.46 -12.22 0.10
N ALA A 51 -4.16 -11.05 0.69
CA ALA A 51 -2.98 -10.28 0.33
C ALA A 51 -1.70 -11.04 0.66
N GLN A 52 -1.60 -11.68 1.83
CA GLN A 52 -0.45 -12.50 2.20
C GLN A 52 -0.29 -13.71 1.27
N ILE A 53 -1.39 -14.39 0.91
CA ILE A 53 -1.37 -15.50 -0.07
C ILE A 53 -0.75 -15.03 -1.39
N TYR A 54 -1.21 -13.89 -1.91
CA TYR A 54 -0.69 -13.31 -3.15
C TYR A 54 0.80 -12.97 -3.02
N LEU A 55 1.19 -12.30 -1.93
CA LEU A 55 2.56 -11.81 -1.73
C LEU A 55 3.59 -12.91 -1.50
N ARG A 56 3.20 -14.10 -1.03
CA ARG A 56 4.11 -15.25 -0.87
C ARG A 56 4.80 -15.67 -2.18
N GLY A 57 4.19 -15.38 -3.33
CA GLY A 57 4.77 -15.66 -4.64
C GLY A 57 5.88 -14.69 -5.08
N TYR A 58 6.10 -13.59 -4.34
CA TYR A 58 6.94 -12.49 -4.79
C TYR A 58 8.05 -12.14 -3.78
N LYS A 59 9.25 -11.93 -4.29
CA LYS A 59 10.40 -11.40 -3.57
C LYS A 59 10.77 -10.03 -4.13
N HIS A 60 11.23 -9.12 -3.27
CA HIS A 60 11.67 -7.78 -3.71
C HIS A 60 12.73 -7.85 -4.83
N THR A 61 13.60 -8.88 -4.82
CA THR A 61 14.65 -9.09 -5.84
C THR A 61 14.09 -9.37 -7.25
N GLN A 62 12.81 -9.72 -7.37
CA GLN A 62 12.14 -9.92 -8.66
C GLN A 62 11.59 -8.62 -9.24
N ILE A 63 11.37 -7.60 -8.42
CA ILE A 63 10.82 -6.30 -8.83
C ILE A 63 11.99 -5.32 -8.89
N ARG A 64 12.64 -5.27 -10.05
CA ARG A 64 13.99 -4.70 -10.20
C ARG A 64 14.02 -3.18 -10.43
N ASN A 65 12.88 -2.57 -10.70
CA ASN A 65 12.80 -1.14 -10.98
C ASN A 65 11.40 -0.59 -10.71
N LYS A 66 11.32 0.74 -10.69
CA LYS A 66 10.08 1.52 -10.50
C LYS A 66 8.95 1.05 -11.41
N THR A 67 9.21 0.83 -12.70
CA THR A 67 8.20 0.39 -13.67
C THR A 67 7.62 -0.97 -13.30
N MET A 68 8.45 -1.94 -12.92
CA MET A 68 7.99 -3.24 -12.46
C MET A 68 7.17 -3.12 -11.16
N PHE A 69 7.51 -2.19 -10.28
CA PHE A 69 6.73 -1.98 -9.06
C PHE A 69 5.34 -1.40 -9.35
N LYS A 70 5.24 -0.41 -10.25
CA LYS A 70 3.96 0.12 -10.74
C LYS A 70 3.09 -1.00 -11.34
N GLN A 71 3.67 -1.82 -12.21
CA GLN A 71 2.98 -2.97 -12.82
C GLN A 71 2.56 -4.01 -11.78
N PHE A 72 3.40 -4.29 -10.79
CA PHE A 72 3.09 -5.22 -9.71
C PHE A 72 1.86 -4.77 -8.91
N ILE A 73 1.79 -3.49 -8.50
CA ILE A 73 0.64 -2.96 -7.76
C ILE A 73 -0.64 -2.99 -8.61
N TYR A 74 -0.53 -2.66 -9.90
CA TYR A 74 -1.63 -2.76 -10.86
C TYR A 74 -2.18 -4.18 -11.01
N GLN A 75 -1.30 -5.16 -11.27
CA GLN A 75 -1.69 -6.56 -11.38
C GLN A 75 -2.33 -7.05 -10.09
N PHE A 76 -1.73 -6.74 -8.94
CA PHE A 76 -2.27 -7.11 -7.64
C PHE A 76 -3.67 -6.52 -7.41
N HIS A 77 -3.89 -5.25 -7.75
CA HIS A 77 -5.19 -4.62 -7.60
C HIS A 77 -6.24 -5.26 -8.51
N ASN A 78 -5.89 -5.60 -9.76
CA ASN A 78 -6.81 -6.27 -10.68
C ASN A 78 -7.13 -7.72 -10.27
N GLU A 79 -6.18 -8.44 -9.70
CA GLU A 79 -6.44 -9.76 -9.10
C GLU A 79 -7.47 -9.66 -7.96
N VAL A 80 -7.38 -8.62 -7.13
CA VAL A 80 -8.39 -8.34 -6.11
C VAL A 80 -9.73 -7.93 -6.75
N ASN A 81 -9.73 -7.14 -7.82
CA ASN A 81 -10.95 -6.78 -8.53
C ASN A 81 -11.68 -8.01 -9.07
N ILE A 82 -10.97 -8.89 -9.79
CA ILE A 82 -11.52 -10.13 -10.34
C ILE A 82 -12.11 -11.00 -9.23
N LYS A 83 -11.34 -11.24 -8.15
CA LYS A 83 -11.80 -12.05 -7.00
C LYS A 83 -13.02 -11.47 -6.28
N THR A 84 -13.22 -10.16 -6.37
CA THR A 84 -14.34 -9.45 -5.72
C THR A 84 -15.46 -9.09 -6.69
N GLY A 85 -15.43 -9.61 -7.92
CA GLY A 85 -16.46 -9.39 -8.93
C GLY A 85 -16.49 -7.96 -9.51
N LYS A 86 -15.41 -7.19 -9.33
CA LYS A 86 -15.25 -5.86 -9.92
C LYS A 86 -14.65 -5.96 -11.32
N ALA A 87 -14.93 -4.94 -12.13
CA ALA A 87 -14.39 -4.85 -13.48
C ALA A 87 -12.85 -4.85 -13.48
N TYR A 88 -12.29 -5.50 -14.49
CA TYR A 88 -10.87 -5.37 -14.83
C TYR A 88 -10.60 -3.93 -15.32
N ILE A 89 -9.56 -3.31 -14.79
CA ILE A 89 -9.20 -1.93 -15.15
C ILE A 89 -8.02 -1.95 -16.13
N SER A 90 -8.09 -1.16 -17.21
CA SER A 90 -6.97 -0.99 -18.15
C SER A 90 -5.71 -0.45 -17.47
N ASN A 91 -4.55 -0.81 -18.00
CA ASN A 91 -3.26 -0.35 -17.49
C ASN A 91 -3.06 1.17 -17.63
N ASP A 92 -3.85 1.83 -18.47
CA ASP A 92 -3.85 3.29 -18.64
C ASP A 92 -4.10 4.04 -17.33
N ILE A 93 -4.75 3.40 -16.35
CA ILE A 93 -4.96 3.95 -15.02
C ILE A 93 -3.65 4.35 -14.33
N ILE A 94 -2.53 3.68 -14.64
CA ILE A 94 -1.23 3.98 -14.03
C ILE A 94 -0.82 5.43 -14.31
N GLN A 95 -1.08 5.93 -15.52
CA GLN A 95 -0.69 7.29 -15.91
C GLN A 95 -1.45 8.36 -15.12
N THR A 96 -2.63 8.03 -14.57
CA THR A 96 -3.44 8.97 -13.79
C THR A 96 -2.76 9.37 -12.48
N TYR A 97 -1.86 8.55 -11.96
CA TYR A 97 -1.16 8.81 -10.69
C TYR A 97 0.03 9.75 -10.81
N GLU A 98 0.49 10.06 -12.03
CA GLU A 98 1.63 10.96 -12.26
C GLU A 98 1.38 12.37 -11.72
N LYS A 99 0.13 12.85 -11.79
CA LYS A 99 -0.26 14.19 -11.34
C LYS A 99 -0.72 14.26 -9.88
N GLU A 100 -0.71 13.13 -9.19
CA GLU A 100 -1.25 13.02 -7.84
C GLU A 100 -0.18 13.34 -6.78
N ARG A 101 -0.58 13.98 -5.68
CA ARG A 101 0.36 14.41 -4.64
C ARG A 101 0.49 13.34 -3.55
N ILE A 102 1.70 12.80 -3.38
CA ILE A 102 1.95 11.71 -2.41
C ILE A 102 1.61 12.09 -0.97
N GLY A 103 1.84 13.34 -0.56
CA GLY A 103 1.50 13.81 0.78
C GLY A 103 0.00 13.77 1.06
N GLU A 104 -0.84 14.13 0.09
CA GLU A 104 -2.30 14.08 0.21
C GLU A 104 -2.79 12.64 0.26
N ALA A 105 -2.24 11.78 -0.60
CA ALA A 105 -2.55 10.35 -0.61
C ALA A 105 -2.16 9.66 0.71
N PHE A 106 -0.97 9.98 1.24
CA PHE A 106 -0.51 9.46 2.53
C PHE A 106 -1.43 9.93 3.68
N ASN A 107 -1.80 11.21 3.70
CA ASN A 107 -2.71 11.73 4.73
C ASN A 107 -4.08 11.04 4.68
N ALA A 108 -4.65 10.87 3.49
CA ALA A 108 -5.91 10.15 3.30
C ALA A 108 -5.83 8.68 3.76
N PHE A 109 -4.73 7.99 3.42
CA PHE A 109 -4.42 6.65 3.91
C PHE A 109 -4.36 6.62 5.43
N TYR A 110 -3.52 7.46 6.04
CA TYR A 110 -3.29 7.51 7.48
C TYR A 110 -4.57 7.79 8.28
N ILE A 111 -5.35 8.80 7.86
CA ILE A 111 -6.62 9.14 8.52
C ILE A 111 -7.62 7.98 8.37
N SER A 112 -7.74 7.39 7.19
CA SER A 112 -8.71 6.32 6.95
C SER A 112 -8.44 5.08 7.80
N TRP A 113 -7.17 4.75 8.06
CA TRP A 113 -6.79 3.62 8.89
C TRP A 113 -6.97 3.87 10.40
N ASN A 114 -6.74 5.11 10.85
CA ASN A 114 -6.98 5.50 12.24
C ASN A 114 -8.47 5.59 12.60
N LYS A 115 -9.34 5.83 11.60
CA LYS A 115 -10.81 5.83 11.78
C LYS A 115 -11.43 4.43 11.90
N VAL A 116 -10.67 3.35 11.68
CA VAL A 116 -11.23 1.99 11.78
C VAL A 116 -11.42 1.61 13.25
N ASN A 117 -12.67 1.62 13.69
CA ASN A 117 -13.06 1.25 15.04
C ASN A 117 -13.23 -0.28 15.18
N ASN A 118 -12.46 -0.87 16.09
CA ASN A 118 -12.50 -2.31 16.43
C ASN A 118 -12.93 -2.54 17.89
N ALA A 119 -13.39 -1.51 18.60
CA ALA A 119 -13.52 -1.49 20.06
C ALA A 119 -14.41 -2.61 20.64
N ASN A 120 -15.31 -3.19 19.85
CA ASN A 120 -16.30 -4.16 20.34
C ASN A 120 -15.90 -5.64 20.15
N ASN A 121 -14.66 -5.95 19.77
CA ASN A 121 -14.25 -7.34 19.53
C ASN A 121 -12.80 -7.62 19.99
N MET A 122 -12.66 -8.48 21.01
CA MET A 122 -11.39 -8.85 21.64
C MET A 122 -10.37 -9.48 20.66
N LYS A 123 -10.81 -10.32 19.71
CA LYS A 123 -9.94 -10.87 18.65
C LYS A 123 -9.44 -9.77 17.71
N LEU A 124 -10.22 -8.70 17.52
CA LEU A 124 -9.83 -7.53 16.73
C LEU A 124 -8.91 -6.56 17.49
N LEU A 125 -8.65 -6.75 18.80
CA LEU A 125 -7.73 -5.92 19.58
C LEU A 125 -6.26 -6.19 19.20
N ALA A 126 -5.86 -7.46 19.09
CA ALA A 126 -4.50 -7.82 18.66
C ALA A 126 -4.22 -7.32 17.22
N HIS A 127 -5.19 -7.50 16.32
CA HIS A 127 -5.13 -6.91 14.97
C HIS A 127 -5.13 -5.37 15.00
N GLY A 128 -5.84 -4.76 15.95
CA GLY A 128 -5.82 -3.32 16.19
C GLY A 128 -4.44 -2.81 16.62
N PHE A 129 -3.77 -3.51 17.53
CA PHE A 129 -2.41 -3.15 17.97
C PHE A 129 -1.39 -3.31 16.85
N LEU A 130 -1.39 -4.44 16.13
CA LEU A 130 -0.53 -4.67 14.97
C LEU A 130 -0.72 -3.57 13.91
N ARG A 131 -1.97 -3.20 13.63
CA ARG A 131 -2.31 -2.12 12.70
C ARG A 131 -1.73 -0.78 13.16
N LYS A 132 -2.00 -0.37 14.40
CA LYS A 132 -1.48 0.89 14.97
C LYS A 132 0.04 0.95 14.88
N LYS A 133 0.73 -0.14 15.28
CA LYS A 133 2.19 -0.23 15.16
C LYS A 133 2.65 -0.13 13.71
N THR A 134 2.00 -0.84 12.79
CA THR A 134 2.39 -0.83 11.37
C THR A 134 2.28 0.56 10.74
N ILE A 135 1.16 1.27 10.98
CA ILE A 135 0.99 2.64 10.47
C ILE A 135 2.02 3.57 11.10
N HIS A 136 2.26 3.46 12.40
CA HIS A 136 3.24 4.30 13.11
C HIS A 136 4.66 4.09 12.57
N ASP A 137 5.11 2.83 12.47
CA ASP A 137 6.43 2.49 11.93
C ASP A 137 6.57 2.99 10.48
N PHE A 138 5.51 2.89 9.67
CA PHE A 138 5.52 3.38 8.29
C PHE A 138 5.49 4.91 8.22
N HIS A 139 4.74 5.59 9.08
CA HIS A 139 4.72 7.04 9.18
C HIS A 139 6.12 7.59 9.46
N ILE A 140 6.81 7.06 10.48
CA ILE A 140 8.19 7.46 10.80
C ILE A 140 9.09 7.27 9.57
N TRP A 141 9.08 6.07 8.98
CA TRP A 141 9.91 5.79 7.81
C TRP A 141 9.61 6.73 6.64
N PHE A 142 8.34 6.96 6.33
CA PHE A 142 7.90 7.80 5.22
C PHE A 142 8.40 9.24 5.37
N TYR A 143 8.19 9.86 6.55
CA TYR A 143 8.64 11.22 6.81
C TYR A 143 10.17 11.36 6.89
N SER A 144 10.87 10.32 7.33
CA SER A 144 12.35 10.31 7.33
C SER A 144 12.97 10.08 5.95
N ASN A 145 12.18 9.78 4.92
CA ASN A 145 12.66 9.48 3.57
C ASN A 145 11.88 10.28 2.50
N LEU A 146 11.36 11.46 2.81
CA LEU A 146 10.59 12.26 1.82
C LEU A 146 11.44 12.63 0.58
N ASP A 147 12.76 12.74 0.75
CA ASP A 147 13.72 13.05 -0.30
C ASP A 147 13.77 12.01 -1.43
N ILE A 148 13.36 10.76 -1.16
CA ILE A 148 13.32 9.68 -2.15
C ILE A 148 12.08 9.71 -3.04
N PHE A 149 11.15 10.62 -2.78
CA PHE A 149 9.90 10.75 -3.51
C PHE A 149 9.81 12.06 -4.29
N ASP A 150 9.14 12.01 -5.44
CA ASP A 150 8.67 13.18 -6.17
C ASP A 150 7.44 13.75 -5.44
N MET A 151 7.61 14.91 -4.83
CA MET A 151 6.58 15.52 -3.97
C MET A 151 5.55 16.36 -4.73
N THR A 152 5.86 16.70 -5.98
CA THR A 152 5.00 17.45 -6.92
C THR A 152 4.03 16.54 -7.64
#